data_AF-A0A6B3H6W6-F1
#
_entry.id   AF-A0A6B3H6W6-F1
#
_cell.length_a   1.000
_cell.length_b   1.000
_cell.length_c   1.000
_cell.angle_alpha   90.00
_cell.angle_beta   90.00
_cell.angle_gamma   90.00
#
_symmetry.space_group_name_H-M   'P 1'
#
loop_
_entity.id
_entity.type
_entity.pdbx_description
1 polymer ?
#
loop_
_entity_poly.entity_id
_entity_poly.type
_entity_poly.pdbx_seq_one_letter_code
_entity_poly.pdbx_strand_id
1 'polypeptide(L)'
;LAEGRIDVAEDGAAVALWLPVPAGAPEEEDPTPALMRQTADPDNERCELVGRLTGKVHPHDRAHSYLLMIGVSPQRQGEGVGAELIRAELDRCDRDGVPAYLEASSARSRTLYERLGFRFL
;
A
#
# COMPACT_ATOMS: atom_id res chain seq x y z
N LEU A 1 6.02 -3.08 -14.45
CA LEU A 1 5.92 -2.17 -13.29
C LEU A 1 6.70 -0.92 -13.62
N ALA A 2 6.03 0.16 -14.04
CA ALA A 2 6.65 1.48 -14.13
C ALA A 2 6.90 1.99 -12.69
N GLU A 3 8.07 2.59 -12.48
CA GLU A 3 8.61 3.23 -11.27
C GLU A 3 7.66 3.30 -10.06
N GLY A 4 7.77 2.33 -9.15
CA GLY A 4 7.23 2.47 -7.80
C GLY A 4 8.01 3.53 -7.01
N ARG A 5 7.35 4.19 -6.05
CA ARG A 5 7.98 5.21 -5.21
C ARG A 5 8.08 4.75 -3.77
N ILE A 6 9.23 5.01 -3.15
CA ILE A 6 9.46 4.78 -1.73
C ILE A 6 9.61 6.15 -1.06
N ASP A 7 8.69 6.47 -0.16
CA ASP A 7 8.81 7.63 0.72
C ASP A 7 9.44 7.18 2.04
N VAL A 8 10.48 7.89 2.50
CA VAL A 8 11.20 7.58 3.75
C VAL A 8 11.19 8.83 4.63
N ALA A 9 10.88 8.68 5.91
CA ALA A 9 11.02 9.77 6.88
C ALA A 9 12.49 10.23 6.97
N GLU A 10 12.74 11.53 7.18
CA GLU A 10 14.12 12.08 7.18
C GLU A 10 15.04 11.38 8.20
N ASP A 11 14.49 10.97 9.34
CA ASP A 11 15.20 10.24 10.40
C ASP A 11 15.24 8.72 10.20
N GLY A 12 14.73 8.23 9.06
CA GLY A 12 14.64 6.81 8.73
C GLY A 12 13.61 6.03 9.56
N ALA A 13 12.79 6.70 10.38
CA ALA A 13 11.88 6.02 11.30
C ALA A 13 10.67 5.37 10.61
N ALA A 14 10.35 5.74 9.38
CA ALA A 14 9.21 5.21 8.65
C ALA A 14 9.48 5.14 7.15
N VAL A 15 8.78 4.21 6.48
CA VAL A 15 8.82 4.00 5.04
C VAL A 15 7.42 3.69 4.50
N ALA A 16 7.10 4.18 3.31
CA ALA A 16 5.90 3.85 2.56
C ALA A 16 6.24 3.53 1.10
N LEU A 17 5.76 2.39 0.59
CA LEU A 17 5.93 1.94 -0.79
C LEU A 17 4.62 2.13 -1.56
N TRP A 18 4.70 2.92 -2.61
CA TRP A 18 3.58 3.26 -3.49
C TRP A 18 3.82 2.72 -4.89
N LEU A 19 2.78 2.13 -5.48
CA LEU A 19 2.80 1.64 -6.85
C LEU A 19 1.71 2.34 -7.68
N PRO A 20 2.04 2.90 -8.86
CA PRO A 20 1.01 3.32 -9.79
C PRO A 20 0.34 2.08 -10.40
N VAL A 21 -0.98 1.98 -10.29
CA VAL A 21 -1.76 0.90 -10.89
C VAL A 21 -2.60 1.49 -12.03
N PRO A 22 -2.42 1.04 -13.28
CA PRO A 22 -3.23 1.51 -14.40
C PRO A 22 -4.67 0.96 -14.30
N ALA A 23 -5.59 1.60 -15.02
CA ALA A 23 -6.93 1.04 -15.22
C ALA A 23 -6.85 -0.19 -16.14
N GLY A 24 -7.76 -1.13 -15.95
CA GLY A 24 -7.81 -2.40 -16.67
C GLY A 24 -7.38 -3.57 -15.80
N ALA A 25 -8.01 -4.72 -16.03
CA ALA A 25 -7.55 -5.97 -15.43
C ALA A 25 -6.23 -6.38 -16.10
N PRO A 26 -5.26 -6.91 -15.33
CA PRO A 26 -4.05 -7.46 -15.91
C PRO A 26 -4.38 -8.61 -16.88
N GLU A 27 -3.66 -8.66 -18.01
CA GLU A 27 -3.84 -9.71 -19.02
C GLU A 27 -3.23 -11.06 -18.57
N GLU A 28 -2.26 -11.00 -17.65
CA GLU A 28 -1.55 -12.14 -17.10
C GLU A 28 -1.75 -12.25 -15.59
N GLU A 29 -1.51 -13.45 -15.05
CA GLU A 29 -1.53 -13.67 -13.61
C GLU A 29 -0.40 -12.88 -12.94
N ASP A 30 -0.70 -12.16 -11.86
CA ASP A 30 0.28 -11.36 -11.13
C ASP A 30 1.27 -12.26 -10.36
N PRO A 31 2.58 -12.27 -10.72
CA PRO A 31 3.58 -13.07 -10.01
C PRO A 31 4.01 -12.43 -8.69
N THR A 32 3.61 -11.19 -8.39
CA THR A 32 4.09 -10.40 -7.26
C THR A 32 3.92 -11.11 -5.91
N PRO A 33 2.77 -11.72 -5.57
CA PRO A 33 2.62 -12.41 -4.28
C PRO A 33 3.62 -13.56 -4.07
N ALA A 34 3.93 -14.32 -5.12
CA ALA A 34 4.89 -15.42 -5.05
C ALA A 34 6.32 -14.91 -4.90
N LEU A 35 6.70 -13.88 -5.66
CA LEU A 35 8.01 -13.23 -5.56
C LEU A 35 8.23 -12.57 -4.20
N MET A 36 7.19 -11.94 -3.64
CA MET A 36 7.24 -11.35 -2.31
C MET A 36 7.51 -12.40 -1.23
N ARG A 37 6.79 -13.52 -1.25
CA ARG A 37 7.05 -14.63 -0.32
C ARG A 37 8.49 -15.13 -0.47
N GLN A 38 8.92 -15.44 -1.69
CA GLN A 38 10.27 -15.96 -1.96
C GLN A 38 11.38 -15.00 -1.47
N THR A 39 11.13 -13.69 -1.52
CA THR A 39 12.13 -12.68 -1.16
C THR A 39 12.12 -12.33 0.34
N ALA A 40 10.94 -12.22 0.94
CA ALA A 40 10.78 -11.71 2.30
C ALA A 40 10.78 -12.82 3.36
N ASP A 41 10.05 -13.91 3.11
CA ASP A 41 9.82 -14.99 4.08
C ASP A 41 9.37 -16.27 3.35
N PRO A 42 10.31 -17.04 2.78
CA PRO A 42 10.01 -18.17 1.89
C PRO A 42 9.11 -19.24 2.51
N ASP A 43 9.23 -19.43 3.83
CA ASP A 43 8.50 -20.46 4.58
C ASP A 43 7.07 -20.01 4.96
N ASN A 44 6.71 -18.76 4.68
CA ASN A 44 5.42 -18.18 5.02
C ASN A 44 4.45 -18.18 3.84
N GLU A 45 3.85 -19.33 3.58
CA GLU A 45 2.84 -19.52 2.53
C GLU A 45 1.64 -18.55 2.64
N ARG A 46 1.35 -18.07 3.85
CA ARG A 46 0.25 -17.14 4.09
C ARG A 46 0.49 -15.78 3.42
N CYS A 47 1.74 -15.34 3.27
CA CYS A 47 2.06 -14.09 2.58
C CYS A 47 1.59 -14.13 1.12
N GLU A 48 1.87 -15.23 0.42
CA GLU A 48 1.43 -15.41 -0.96
C GLU A 48 -0.08 -15.55 -1.06
N LEU A 49 -0.70 -16.33 -0.17
CA LEU A 49 -2.15 -16.52 -0.15
C LEU A 49 -2.90 -15.20 0.08
N VAL A 50 -2.46 -14.37 1.03
CA VAL A 50 -3.06 -13.07 1.30
C VAL A 50 -2.97 -12.17 0.07
N GLY A 51 -1.78 -12.06 -0.54
CA GLY A 51 -1.60 -11.24 -1.76
C GLY A 51 -2.47 -11.70 -2.92
N ARG A 52 -2.62 -13.03 -3.12
CA ARG A 52 -3.51 -13.58 -4.15
C ARG A 52 -4.99 -13.29 -3.86
N LEU A 53 -5.41 -13.32 -2.60
CA LEU A 53 -6.80 -13.06 -2.21
C LEU A 53 -7.15 -11.58 -2.32
N THR A 54 -6.24 -10.68 -1.91
CA THR A 54 -6.45 -9.23 -2.07
C THR A 54 -6.40 -8.82 -3.53
N GLY A 55 -5.49 -9.40 -4.33
CA GLY A 55 -5.41 -9.18 -5.77
C GLY A 55 -6.72 -9.49 -6.51
N LYS A 56 -7.51 -10.47 -6.06
CA LYS A 56 -8.82 -10.80 -6.66
C LYS A 56 -9.89 -9.73 -6.45
N VAL A 57 -9.76 -8.90 -5.42
CA VAL A 57 -10.71 -7.83 -5.08
C VAL A 57 -10.12 -6.44 -5.34
N HIS A 58 -8.89 -6.38 -5.87
CA HIS A 58 -8.20 -5.15 -6.20
C HIS A 58 -8.98 -4.39 -7.28
N PRO A 59 -9.21 -3.07 -7.14
CA PRO A 59 -9.96 -2.30 -8.11
C PRO A 59 -9.22 -2.20 -9.45
N HIS A 60 -9.88 -2.55 -10.55
CA HIS A 60 -9.33 -2.46 -11.90
C HIS A 60 -10.12 -1.50 -12.81
N ASP A 61 -11.20 -0.91 -12.31
CA ASP A 61 -12.08 -0.01 -13.06
C ASP A 61 -11.45 1.38 -13.30
N ARG A 62 -10.43 1.74 -12.51
CA ARG A 62 -9.76 3.05 -12.55
C ARG A 62 -8.27 2.95 -12.19
N ALA A 63 -7.48 3.87 -12.74
CA ALA A 63 -6.10 4.04 -12.31
C ALA A 63 -6.04 4.61 -10.90
N HIS A 64 -5.06 4.21 -10.09
CA HIS A 64 -4.94 4.63 -8.70
C HIS A 64 -3.50 4.48 -8.18
N SER A 65 -3.17 5.23 -7.12
CA SER A 65 -1.92 5.07 -6.35
C SER A 65 -2.16 4.03 -5.25
N TYR A 66 -1.40 2.94 -5.28
CA TYR A 66 -1.57 1.82 -4.35
C TYR A 66 -0.50 1.83 -3.25
N LEU A 67 -0.91 1.96 -1.99
CA LEU A 67 -0.04 1.77 -0.83
C LEU A 67 0.17 0.27 -0.57
N LEU A 68 1.23 -0.28 -1.15
CA LEU A 68 1.57 -1.68 -1.00
C LEU A 68 2.10 -2.01 0.40
N MET A 69 2.89 -1.11 0.99
CA MET A 69 3.50 -1.34 2.29
C MET A 69 3.73 -0.02 3.03
N ILE A 70 3.52 -0.04 4.35
CA ILE A 70 3.97 0.99 5.27
C ILE A 70 4.58 0.37 6.51
N GLY A 71 5.73 0.91 6.94
CA GLY A 71 6.44 0.49 8.13
C GLY A 71 6.82 1.69 8.98
N VAL A 72 6.68 1.56 10.31
CA VAL A 72 7.16 2.55 11.28
C VAL A 72 7.95 1.80 12.35
N SER A 73 9.16 2.27 12.62
CA SER A 73 10.04 1.78 13.67
C SER A 73 9.26 1.67 14.99
N PRO A 74 9.34 0.54 15.74
CA PRO A 74 8.56 0.32 16.95
C PRO A 74 8.66 1.47 17.97
N GLN A 75 9.84 2.08 18.10
CA GLN A 75 10.10 3.17 19.04
C GLN A 75 9.45 4.50 18.65
N ARG A 76 8.97 4.63 17.40
CA ARG A 76 8.38 5.86 16.83
C ARG A 76 6.91 5.68 16.46
N GLN A 77 6.32 4.53 16.82
CA GLN A 77 4.89 4.28 16.60
C GLN A 77 4.03 5.14 17.53
N GLY A 78 2.91 5.63 17.00
CA GLY A 78 1.98 6.48 17.75
C GLY A 78 2.30 7.97 17.70
N GLU A 79 3.45 8.36 17.12
CA GLU A 79 3.85 9.76 16.96
C GLU A 79 3.30 10.42 15.69
N GLY A 80 2.65 9.65 14.81
CA GLY A 80 2.05 10.17 13.58
C GLY A 80 2.93 10.14 12.33
N VAL A 81 4.20 9.74 12.44
CA VAL A 81 5.18 9.73 11.32
C VAL A 81 4.66 8.97 10.07
N GLY A 82 4.09 7.77 10.25
CA GLY A 82 3.51 7.03 9.12
C GLY A 82 2.32 7.73 8.48
N ALA A 83 1.52 8.45 9.27
CA ALA A 83 0.39 9.22 8.76
C ALA A 83 0.86 10.43 7.93
N GLU A 84 2.00 11.03 8.28
CA GLU A 84 2.60 12.13 7.51
C GLU A 84 3.08 11.65 6.14
N LEU A 85 3.75 10.49 6.06
CA LEU A 85 4.14 9.89 4.77
C LEU A 85 2.90 9.62 3.89
N ILE A 86 1.81 9.14 4.47
CA ILE A 86 0.57 8.90 3.72
C ILE A 86 -0.04 10.22 3.24
N ARG A 87 -0.13 11.24 4.10
CA ARG A 87 -0.69 12.54 3.71
C ARG A 87 0.06 13.17 2.55
N ALA A 88 1.39 13.09 2.55
CA ALA A 88 2.19 13.60 1.45
C ALA A 88 1.82 12.98 0.10
N GLU A 89 1.44 11.70 0.08
CA GLU A 89 0.92 11.06 -1.13
C GLU A 89 -0.52 11.43 -1.44
N LEU A 90 -1.39 11.53 -0.43
CA LEU A 90 -2.76 11.96 -0.65
C LEU A 90 -2.83 13.37 -1.25
N ASP A 91 -1.96 14.29 -0.81
CA ASP A 91 -1.84 15.63 -1.38
C ASP A 91 -1.37 15.60 -2.86
N ARG A 92 -0.63 14.57 -3.27
CA ARG A 92 -0.25 14.34 -4.68
C ARG A 92 -1.42 13.78 -5.47
N CYS A 93 -2.07 12.76 -4.93
CA CYS A 93 -3.28 12.15 -5.48
C CYS A 93 -4.37 13.19 -5.74
N ASP A 94 -4.62 14.09 -4.78
CA ASP A 94 -5.61 15.16 -4.89
C ASP A 94 -5.25 16.18 -5.97
N ARG A 95 -3.96 16.52 -6.12
CA ARG A 95 -3.49 17.42 -7.19
C ARG A 95 -3.58 16.80 -8.57
N ASP A 96 -3.29 15.51 -8.67
CA ASP A 96 -3.24 14.79 -9.94
C ASP A 96 -4.60 14.18 -10.34
N GLY A 97 -5.59 14.25 -9.44
CA GLY A 97 -6.93 13.69 -9.66
C GLY A 97 -6.95 12.15 -9.70
N VAL A 98 -6.00 11.51 -9.03
CA VAL A 98 -5.84 10.04 -9.01
C VAL A 98 -6.24 9.51 -7.63
N PRO A 99 -7.16 8.54 -7.51
CA PRO A 99 -7.50 7.93 -6.23
C PRO A 99 -6.32 7.21 -5.58
N ALA A 100 -6.28 7.18 -4.25
CA ALA A 100 -5.39 6.29 -3.50
C ALA A 100 -6.16 5.04 -3.04
N TYR A 101 -5.48 3.90 -2.99
CA TYR A 101 -6.05 2.62 -2.56
C TYR A 101 -5.06 1.85 -1.67
N LEU A 102 -5.59 1.03 -0.75
CA LEU A 102 -4.85 0.16 0.16
C LEU A 102 -5.74 -0.94 0.74
N GLU A 103 -5.13 -1.99 1.26
CA GLU A 103 -5.78 -2.97 2.12
C GLU A 103 -5.46 -2.74 3.60
N ALA A 104 -6.50 -2.51 4.40
CA ALA A 104 -6.37 -2.44 5.84
C ALA A 104 -6.32 -3.84 6.46
N SER A 105 -5.16 -4.26 6.94
CA SER A 105 -4.94 -5.60 7.53
C SER A 105 -5.45 -5.76 8.98
N SER A 106 -5.96 -4.71 9.62
CA SER A 106 -6.45 -4.75 11.01
C SER A 106 -7.47 -3.64 11.29
N ALA A 107 -8.27 -3.79 12.36
CA ALA A 107 -9.19 -2.73 12.81
C ALA A 107 -8.46 -1.44 13.23
N ARG A 108 -7.25 -1.57 13.78
CA ARG A 108 -6.40 -0.43 14.17
C ARG A 108 -5.94 0.35 12.94
N SER A 109 -5.40 -0.34 11.93
CA SER A 109 -4.97 0.31 10.68
C SER A 109 -6.17 0.89 9.92
N ARG A 110 -7.31 0.20 9.89
CA ARG A 110 -8.56 0.74 9.32
C ARG A 110 -8.94 2.08 9.95
N THR A 111 -8.95 2.17 11.28
CA THR A 111 -9.29 3.42 11.99
C THR A 111 -8.33 4.57 11.64
N LEU A 112 -7.03 4.25 11.47
CA LEU A 112 -6.04 5.23 11.01
C LEU A 112 -6.38 5.73 9.59
N TYR A 113 -6.63 4.82 8.65
CA TYR A 113 -6.91 5.18 7.26
C TYR A 113 -8.24 5.94 7.11
N GLU A 114 -9.28 5.58 7.87
CA GLU A 114 -10.54 6.33 7.91
C GLU A 114 -10.34 7.78 8.36
N ARG A 115 -9.47 8.03 9.36
CA ARG A 115 -9.10 9.40 9.79
C ARG A 115 -8.31 10.16 8.74
N LEU A 116 -7.67 9.45 7.80
CA LEU A 116 -6.94 10.03 6.67
C LEU A 116 -7.84 10.23 5.44
N GLY A 117 -9.14 9.92 5.53
CA GLY A 117 -10.12 10.15 4.47
C GLY A 117 -10.41 8.94 3.58
N PHE A 118 -9.74 7.80 3.80
CA PHE A 118 -10.08 6.55 3.11
C PHE A 118 -11.46 6.06 3.52
N ARG A 119 -12.14 5.38 2.59
CA ARG A 119 -13.46 4.78 2.79
C ARG A 119 -13.44 3.34 2.31
N PHE A 120 -14.30 2.52 2.92
CA PHE A 120 -14.54 1.17 2.43
C PHE A 120 -15.15 1.24 1.02
N LEU A 121 -14.70 0.36 0.13
CA LEU A 121 -15.12 0.26 -1.26
C LEU A 121 -16.29 -0.72 -1.41
#